data_AF-A0A151UKB9-F1
#
_entry.id   AF-A0A151UKB9-F1
#
_cell.length_a   1.000
_cell.length_b   1.000
_cell.length_c   1.000
_cell.angle_alpha   90.00
_cell.angle_beta   90.00
_cell.angle_gamma   90.00
#
_symmetry.space_group_name_H-M   'P 1'
#
loop_
_entity.id
_entity.type
_entity.pdbx_description
1 polymer ?
#
loop_
_entity_poly.entity_id
_entity_poly.type
_entity_poly.pdbx_seq_one_letter_code
_entity_poly.pdbx_strand_id
1 'polypeptide(L)' 'MCGIVGAVAQRDIAEILLEGLRRLEYRGYDSAGLAVVDNDGHLQRLRRVGKV' A
#
# COMPACT_ATOMS: atom_id res chain seq x y z
N MET A 1 8.36 -12.15 6.26
CA MET A 1 8.22 -12.33 4.79
C MET A 1 7.42 -11.14 4.27
N CYS A 2 7.63 -10.63 3.04
CA CYS A 2 7.05 -9.34 2.61
C CYS A 2 6.08 -9.47 1.43
N GLY A 3 4.91 -8.82 1.49
CA GLY A 3 3.97 -8.64 0.38
C GLY A 3 4.14 -7.30 -0.33
N ILE A 4 3.97 -7.26 -1.66
CA ILE A 4 4.07 -6.03 -2.46
C ILE A 4 2.85 -5.96 -3.38
N VAL A 5 2.24 -4.79 -3.45
CA VAL A 5 1.12 -4.47 -4.34
C VAL A 5 1.42 -3.14 -5.01
N GLY A 6 1.11 -3.03 -6.30
CA GLY A 6 1.24 -1.79 -7.06
C GLY A 6 0.02 -1.59 -7.94
N ALA A 7 -0.38 -0.33 -8.14
CA ALA A 7 -1.47 0.05 -9.02
C ALA A 7 -1.15 1.39 -9.67
N VAL A 8 -1.67 1.59 -10.88
CA VAL A 8 -1.62 2.87 -11.60
C VAL A 8 -3.00 3.10 -12.19
N ALA A 9 -3.61 4.22 -11.86
CA ALA A 9 -4.93 4.60 -12.36
C ALA A 9 -5.09 6.13 -12.34
N GLN A 10 -6.09 6.63 -13.06
CA GLN A 10 -6.48 8.04 -13.01
C GLN A 10 -7.33 8.38 -11.77
N ARG A 11 -7.82 7.36 -11.06
CA ARG A 11 -8.58 7.47 -9.81
C ARG A 11 -7.69 7.12 -8.63
N ASP A 12 -8.10 7.52 -7.43
CA ASP A 12 -7.43 7.11 -6.19
C ASP A 12 -7.31 5.58 -6.10
N ILE A 13 -6.12 5.11 -5.71
CA ILE A 13 -5.74 3.70 -5.60
C ILE A 13 -5.47 3.28 -4.15
N ALA A 14 -5.53 4.18 -3.17
CA ALA A 14 -5.15 3.87 -1.79
C ALA A 14 -5.92 2.67 -1.22
N GLU A 15 -7.26 2.64 -1.39
CA GLU A 15 -8.11 1.53 -0.97
C GLU A 15 -7.76 0.21 -1.69
N ILE A 16 -7.41 0.28 -2.97
CA ILE A 16 -7.02 -0.91 -3.76
C ILE A 16 -5.70 -1.48 -3.24
N LEU A 17 -4.73 -0.62 -2.92
CA LEU A 17 -3.44 -1.03 -2.35
C LEU A 17 -3.64 -1.66 -0.96
N LEU A 18 -4.48 -1.07 -0.11
CA LEU A 18 -4.79 -1.60 1.22
C LEU A 18 -5.45 -2.97 1.15
N GLU A 19 -6.46 -3.14 0.30
CA GLU A 19 -7.14 -4.42 0.09
C GLU A 19 -6.17 -5.49 -0.46
N GLY A 20 -5.29 -5.11 -1.38
CA GLY A 20 -4.23 -6.00 -1.85
C GLY A 20 -3.29 -6.45 -0.73
N LEU A 21 -2.88 -5.55 0.16
CA LEU A 21 -2.03 -5.89 1.30
C LEU A 21 -2.73 -6.80 2.31
N ARG A 22 -4.03 -6.58 2.58
CA ARG A 22 -4.85 -7.48 3.42
C ARG A 22 -4.85 -8.91 2.89
N ARG A 23 -5.03 -9.07 1.58
CA ARG A 23 -4.97 -10.40 0.93
C ARG A 23 -3.61 -11.06 1.01
N LEU A 24 -2.53 -10.29 1.25
CA LEU A 24 -1.18 -10.79 1.42
C LEU A 24 -0.80 -11.03 2.89
N GLU A 25 -1.69 -10.79 3.86
CA GLU A 25 -1.40 -10.97 5.29
C GLU A 25 -0.99 -12.38 5.68
N TYR A 26 -1.48 -13.40 4.97
CA TYR A 26 -1.12 -14.80 5.21
C TYR A 26 0.40 -15.06 5.08
N ARG A 27 1.12 -14.17 4.39
CA ARG A 27 2.58 -14.25 4.25
C ARG A 27 3.32 -13.90 5.54
N GLY A 28 2.68 -13.23 6.50
CA GLY A 28 3.30 -12.90 7.78
C GLY A 28 4.33 -11.77 7.68
N TYR A 29 3.86 -10.54 7.87
CA TYR A 29 4.66 -9.32 7.96
C TYR A 29 4.39 -8.56 9.28
N ASP A 30 5.42 -7.87 9.76
CA ASP A 30 5.40 -7.18 11.07
C ASP A 30 5.06 -5.69 10.96
N SER A 31 5.01 -5.17 9.73
CA SER A 31 4.75 -3.77 9.42
C SER A 31 4.13 -3.62 8.04
N ALA A 32 3.38 -2.54 7.83
CA ALA A 32 2.79 -2.19 6.54
C ALA A 32 3.03 -0.72 6.19
N GLY A 33 2.94 -0.42 4.89
CA GLY A 33 3.02 0.94 4.39
C GLY A 33 2.71 1.02 2.92
N LEU A 34 2.40 2.23 2.48
CA LEU A 34 2.14 2.55 1.08
C LEU A 34 2.72 3.93 0.73
N ALA A 35 2.96 4.11 -0.55
CA ALA A 35 3.29 5.40 -1.13
C ALA A 35 2.42 5.61 -2.36
N VAL A 36 1.91 6.82 -2.52
CA VAL A 36 1.13 7.26 -3.69
C VAL A 36 1.75 8.54 -4.23
N VAL A 37 1.65 8.71 -5.54
CA VAL A 37 2.07 9.93 -6.23
C VAL A 37 0.81 10.54 -6.81
N ASP A 38 0.56 11.81 -6.52
CA ASP A 38 -0.56 12.55 -7.10
C ASP A 38 -0.25 13.05 -8.52
N ASN A 39 -1.24 13.68 -9.15
CA ASN A 39 -1.11 14.18 -10.53
C ASN A 39 -0.09 15.32 -10.66
N ASP A 40 0.22 16.03 -9.57
CA ASP A 40 1.21 17.10 -9.53
C ASP A 40 2.62 16.55 -9.26
N GLY A 41 2.74 15.23 -9.10
CA GLY A 41 4.00 14.53 -8.84
C GLY A 41 4.40 14.52 -7.37
N HIS A 42 3.53 14.96 -6.44
CA HIS A 42 3.84 14.90 -5.02
C HIS A 42 3.72 13.48 -4.49
N LEU A 43 4.79 13.03 -3.83
CA LEU A 43 4.84 11.73 -3.19
C LEU A 43 4.34 11.82 -1.74
N GLN A 44 3.28 11.08 -1.44
CA GLN A 44 2.79 10.88 -0.08
C GLN A 44 3.13 9.46 0.37
N ARG A 45 3.66 9.32 1.58
CA ARG A 45 4.08 8.02 2.13
C ARG A 45 3.61 7.86 3.55
N LEU A 46 3.02 6.70 3.85
CA LEU A 46 2.60 6.32 5.19
C LEU A 46 3.11 4.91 5.53
N ARG A 47 3.62 4.75 6.76
CA ARG A 47 4.09 3.47 7.30
C ARG A 47 3.68 3.33 8.76
N ARG A 48 3.38 2.12 9.17
CA ARG A 48 3.06 1.75 10.55
C ARG A 48 3.63 0.37 10.89
N VAL A 49 4.00 0.20 12.15
CA VAL A 49 4.27 -1.13 12.72
C VAL A 49 2.92 -1.82 12.95
N GLY A 50 2.84 -3.11 12.65
CA GLY A 50 1.59 -3.88 12.66
C GLY A 50 1.10 -4.27 11.27
N LYS A 51 0.05 -5.11 11.26
CA LYS A 51 -0.65 -5.55 10.06
C LYS A 51 -1.63 -4.46 9.57
N VAL A 52 -2.16 -4.63 8.36
CA VAL A 52 -3.14 -3.71 7.72
C VAL A 52 -4.54 -3.88 8.33
#